data_AF-A0A2D6KVN3-F1
#
_entry.id   AF-A0A2D6KVN3-F1
#
_cell.length_a   1.000
_cell.length_b   1.000
_cell.length_c   1.000
_cell.angle_alpha   90.00
_cell.angle_beta   90.00
_cell.angle_gamma   90.00
#
_symmetry.space_group_name_H-M   'P 1'
#
loop_
_entity.id
_entity.type
_entity.pdbx_description
1 polymer ?
#
loop_
_entity_poly.entity_id
_entity_poly.type
_entity_poly.pdbx_seq_one_letter_code
_entity_poly.pdbx_strand_id
1 'polypeptide(L)' 'MKKPEITSLSSRGQVVIPQEVRDSLNLREGEKFIVMGEGDVIILKKLEIPSFKGIDKIIKKTKELEKP' A
#
# COMPACT_ATOMS: atom_id res chain seq x y z
N MET A 1 13.08 20.69 9.51
CA MET A 1 12.94 19.63 8.50
C MET A 1 13.85 18.47 8.89
N LYS A 2 13.37 17.22 8.84
CA LYS A 2 14.26 16.07 9.03
C LYS A 2 15.27 16.02 7.88
N LYS A 3 16.50 15.57 8.16
CA LYS A 3 17.52 15.37 7.13
C LYS A 3 17.09 14.26 6.17
N PRO A 4 17.39 14.35 4.86
CA PRO A 4 17.12 13.26 3.94
C PRO A 4 17.98 12.05 4.30
N GLU A 5 17.35 10.88 4.37
CA GLU A 5 18.05 9.60 4.43
C GLU A 5 18.34 9.12 3.00
N ILE A 6 19.56 8.61 2.77
CA ILE A 6 20.04 8.21 1.44
C ILE A 6 20.16 6.69 1.41
N THR A 7 19.63 6.07 0.37
CA THR A 7 19.74 4.62 0.13
C THR A 7 20.08 4.36 -1.33
N SER A 8 20.78 3.25 -1.59
CA SER A 8 21.18 2.86 -2.94
C SER A 8 20.19 1.89 -3.57
N LEU A 9 20.12 1.93 -4.90
CA LEU A 9 19.44 0.91 -5.70
C LEU A 9 20.29 -0.36 -5.75
N SER A 10 19.71 -1.50 -5.39
CA SER A 10 20.39 -2.80 -5.50
C SER A 10 20.52 -3.23 -6.96
N SER A 11 21.36 -4.23 -7.23
CA SER A 11 21.53 -4.81 -8.57
C SER A 11 20.23 -5.42 -9.15
N ARG A 12 19.26 -5.75 -8.29
CA ARG A 12 17.93 -6.25 -8.68
C ARG A 12 16.88 -5.15 -8.78
N GLY A 13 17.28 -3.88 -8.74
CA GLY A 13 16.37 -2.74 -8.80
C GLY A 13 15.55 -2.52 -7.52
N GLN A 14 16.01 -3.00 -6.37
CA GLN A 14 15.32 -2.79 -5.09
C GLN A 14 15.93 -1.60 -4.33
N VAL A 15 15.08 -0.74 -3.76
CA VAL A 15 15.50 0.32 -2.84
C VAL A 15 15.05 -0.04 -1.44
N VAL A 16 15.92 0.16 -0.45
CA VAL A 16 15.57 -0.02 0.96
C VAL A 16 14.86 1.24 1.46
N ILE A 17 13.68 1.11 2.04
CA ILE A 17 13.06 2.21 2.80
C ILE A 17 13.72 2.25 4.19
N PRO A 18 14.37 3.35 4.61
CA PRO A 18 15.01 3.47 5.92
C PRO A 18 14.03 3.32 7.09
N GLN A 19 14.56 2.93 8.26
CA GLN A 19 13.75 2.60 9.43
C GLN A 19 12.89 3.79 9.89
N GLU A 20 13.44 5.01 9.97
CA GLU A 20 12.64 6.15 10.44
C GLU A 20 11.47 6.47 9.49
N VAL A 21 11.68 6.32 8.18
CA VAL A 21 10.62 6.49 7.18
C VAL A 21 9.55 5.41 7.35
N ARG A 22 9.95 4.14 7.50
CA ARG A 22 9.01 3.03 7.75
C ARG A 22 8.13 3.29 8.97
N ASP A 23 8.74 3.72 10.07
CA ASP A 23 8.04 3.97 11.34
C ASP A 23 7.10 5.17 11.22
N SER A 24 7.57 6.26 10.61
CA SER A 24 6.75 7.48 10.44
C SER A 24 5.52 7.28 9.56
N LEU A 25 5.60 6.38 8.58
CA LEU A 25 4.51 6.04 7.66
C LEU A 25 3.74 4.77 8.08
N ASN A 26 4.13 4.14 9.20
CA ASN A 26 3.57 2.86 9.69
C ASN A 26 3.49 1.81 8.57
N LEU A 27 4.60 1.65 7.82
CA LEU A 27 4.70 0.69 6.73
C LEU A 27 4.86 -0.72 7.30
N ARG A 28 4.23 -1.69 6.63
CA ARG A 28 4.26 -3.10 7.04
C ARG A 28 4.70 -3.99 5.89
N GLU A 29 5.22 -5.16 6.24
CA GLU A 29 5.53 -6.18 5.25
C GLU A 29 4.28 -6.56 4.45
N GLY A 30 4.44 -6.74 3.14
CA GLY A 30 3.35 -7.09 2.23
C GLY A 30 2.45 -5.93 1.80
N GLU A 31 2.66 -4.70 2.29
CA GLU A 31 1.94 -3.53 1.80
C GLU A 31 2.24 -3.27 0.33
N LYS A 32 1.18 -2.94 -0.42
CA LYS A 32 1.26 -2.67 -1.85
C LYS A 32 1.32 -1.17 -2.08
N PHE A 33 2.07 -0.76 -3.10
CA PHE A 33 2.20 0.63 -3.50
C PHE A 33 1.89 0.77 -4.98
N ILE A 34 1.25 1.87 -5.35
CA ILE A 34 1.29 2.39 -6.71
C ILE A 34 2.65 3.07 -6.88
N VAL A 35 3.37 2.71 -7.94
CA VAL A 35 4.68 3.29 -8.28
C VAL A 35 4.51 4.12 -9.55
N MET A 36 4.92 5.39 -9.50
CA MET A 36 4.90 6.31 -10.64
C MET A 36 6.26 7.02 -10.73
N GLY A 37 6.70 7.34 -11.94
CA GLY A 37 7.94 8.09 -12.17
C GLY A 37 7.69 9.30 -13.08
N GLU A 38 8.30 10.44 -12.73
CA GLU A 38 8.27 11.67 -13.52
C GLU A 38 9.62 12.39 -13.37
N GLY A 39 10.36 12.55 -14.48
CA GLY A 39 11.69 13.15 -14.45
C GLY A 39 12.66 12.38 -13.56
N ASP A 40 13.16 13.04 -12.52
CA ASP A 40 14.07 12.51 -11.49
C ASP A 40 13.35 12.06 -10.20
N VAL A 41 12.01 12.02 -10.21
CA VAL A 41 11.19 11.68 -9.05
C VAL A 41 10.50 10.33 -9.22
N ILE A 42 10.55 9.51 -8.16
CA ILE A 42 9.73 8.31 -8.01
C ILE A 42 8.74 8.54 -6.87
N ILE A 43 7.45 8.31 -7.13
CA ILE A 43 6.37 8.41 -6.14
C ILE A 43 5.89 7.00 -5.80
N LEU A 44 5.93 6.68 -4.50
CA LEU A 44 5.37 5.46 -3.90
C LEU A 44 4.11 5.84 -3.12
N LYS A 45 2.93 5.57 -3.67
CA LYS A 45 1.65 5.82 -2.99
C LYS A 45 1.10 4.51 -2.42
N LYS A 46 0.94 4.46 -1.09
CA LYS A 46 0.33 3.30 -0.42
C LYS A 46 -1.05 2.99 -1.02
N LEU A 47 -1.25 1.73 -1.38
CA LEU A 47 -2.52 1.25 -1.89
C LEU A 47 -3.40 0.80 -0.73
N GLU A 48 -4.41 1.61 -0.40
CA GLU A 48 -5.45 1.21 0.52
C GLU A 48 -6.49 0.38 -0.24
N ILE A 49 -6.36 -0.94 -0.17
CA ILE A 49 -7.40 -1.82 -0.70
C ILE A 49 -8.53 -1.80 0.32
N PRO A 50 -9.74 -1.32 -0.03
CA PRO A 50 -10.88 -1.38 0.87
C PRO A 50 -11.10 -2.85 1.25
N SER A 51 -11.16 -3.12 2.55
CA SER A 51 -11.42 -4.49 2.98
C SER A 51 -12.82 -4.89 2.53
N PHE A 52 -12.94 -6.04 1.87
CA PHE A 52 -14.24 -6.62 1.54
C PHE A 52 -14.99 -7.14 2.80
N LYS A 53 -14.48 -6.87 4.01
CA LYS A 53 -15.14 -7.24 5.27
C LYS A 53 -16.54 -6.64 5.31
N GLY A 54 -17.55 -7.49 5.21
CA GLY A 54 -18.97 -7.10 5.22
C GLY A 54 -19.68 -7.26 3.88
N ILE A 55 -18.96 -7.48 2.77
CA ILE A 55 -19.57 -7.78 1.48
C ILE A 55 -20.29 -9.14 1.52
N ASP A 56 -19.76 -10.11 2.29
CA ASP A 56 -20.44 -11.38 2.55
C ASP A 56 -21.81 -11.20 3.21
N LYS A 57 -21.95 -10.21 4.12
CA LYS A 57 -23.23 -9.93 4.78
C LYS A 57 -24.24 -9.36 3.79
N ILE A 58 -23.79 -8.50 2.87
CA ILE A 58 -24.63 -7.94 1.82
C ILE A 58 -25.09 -9.06 0.87
N ILE A 59 -24.15 -9.87 0.38
CA ILE A 59 -24.45 -11.01 -0.50
C ILE A 59 -25.43 -11.99 0.16
N LYS A 60 -25.25 -12.27 1.46
CA LYS A 60 -26.14 -13.15 2.20
C LYS A 60 -27.56 -12.58 2.31
N LYS A 61 -27.67 -11.29 2.62
CA LYS A 61 -28.98 -10.61 2.75
C LYS A 61 -29.72 -10.53 1.41
N THR A 62 -29.01 -10.31 0.30
CA THR A 62 -29.60 -10.35 -1.05
C THR A 62 -30.16 -11.74 -1.38
N LYS A 63 -29.41 -12.81 -1.07
CA LYS A 63 -29.88 -14.20 -1.25
C LYS A 63 -31.08 -14.58 -0.38
N GLU A 64 -31.23 -13.96 0.79
CA GLU A 64 -32.38 -14.16 1.67
C GLU A 64 -33.63 -13.44 1.15
N LEU A 65 -33.46 -12.31 0.45
CA LEU A 65 -34.54 -11.54 -0.19
C LEU A 65 -34.98 -12.11 -1.55
N GLU A 66 -34.15 -12.91 -2.20
CA GLU A 66 -34.46 -13.63 -3.45
C GLU A 66 -35.22 -14.95 -3.23
N LYS A 67 -35.42 -15.38 -1.98
CA LYS A 67 -36.28 -16.53 -1.70
C LYS A 67 -37.76 -16.12 -1.83
N PRO A 68 -38.56 -16.83 -2.65
CA PRO A 68 -39.96 -16.49 -2.91
C PRO A 68 -40.85 -16.63 -1.68
#